data_AF-A0A074M920-F1
#
_entry.id   AF-A0A074M920-F1
#
_cell.length_a   1.000
_cell.length_b   1.000
_cell.length_c   1.000
_cell.angle_alpha   90.00
_cell.angle_beta   90.00
_cell.angle_gamma   90.00
#
_symmetry.space_group_name_H-M   'P 1'
#
loop_
_entity.id
_entity.type
_entity.pdbx_description
1 polymer ?
#
loop_
_entity_poly.entity_id
_entity_poly.type
_entity_poly.pdbx_seq_one_letter_code
_entity_poly.pdbx_strand_id
1 'polypeptide(L)' 'MNAQKPTSLPLIQAGKMCYENLMKAGLNEPWLRETLSQLQIYDLRDVRFALLDESGGVHVLYA' A
#
# COMPACT_ATOMS: atom_id res chain seq x y z
N MET A 1 2.16 27.78 -2.50
CA MET A 1 3.05 26.59 -2.45
C MET A 1 2.16 25.38 -2.72
N ASN A 2 2.23 24.85 -3.94
CA ASN A 2 1.35 23.76 -4.38
C ASN A 2 1.79 22.47 -3.67
N ALA A 3 1.04 22.04 -2.67
CA ALA A 3 1.15 20.69 -2.14
C ALA A 3 0.66 19.75 -3.24
N GLN A 4 1.58 19.29 -4.09
CA GLN A 4 1.34 18.16 -4.98
C GLN A 4 1.00 16.99 -4.04
N LYS A 5 -0.29 16.70 -3.88
CA LYS A 5 -0.73 15.52 -3.16
C LYS A 5 -0.01 14.35 -3.82
N PRO A 6 0.68 13.46 -3.09
CA PRO A 6 1.07 12.20 -3.70
C PRO A 6 -0.25 11.57 -4.17
N THR A 7 -0.40 11.40 -5.48
CA THR A 7 -1.61 10.83 -6.08
C THR A 7 -1.80 9.37 -5.68
N SER A 8 -0.82 8.81 -4.97
CA SER A 8 -0.82 7.45 -4.48
C SER A 8 -1.54 7.31 -3.14
N LEU A 9 -2.44 6.34 -3.07
CA LEU A 9 -3.23 6.03 -1.88
C LEU A 9 -2.43 5.05 -0.98
N PRO A 10 -2.12 5.40 0.27
CA PRO A 10 -1.37 4.49 1.15
C PRO A 10 -2.25 3.32 1.60
N LEU A 11 -1.80 2.10 1.31
CA LEU A 11 -2.41 0.84 1.74
C LEU A 11 -1.78 0.29 3.01
N ILE A 12 -0.50 0.59 3.25
CA ILE A 12 0.23 0.28 4.49
C ILE A 12 0.99 1.51 4.96
N GLN A 13 1.02 1.74 6.27
CA GLN A 13 1.85 2.74 6.93
C GLN A 13 2.47 2.14 8.20
N ALA A 14 3.80 2.16 8.30
CA ALA A 14 4.56 1.64 9.45
C ALA A 14 4.09 0.23 9.90
N GLY A 15 4.00 -0.67 8.93
CA GLY A 15 3.56 -2.05 9.10
C GLY A 15 2.10 -2.28 9.49
N LYS A 16 1.25 -1.24 9.41
CA LYS A 16 -0.20 -1.35 9.63
C LYS A 16 -0.97 -1.13 8.33
N MET A 17 -1.95 -1.99 8.07
CA MET A 17 -2.84 -1.84 6.92
C MET A 17 -3.83 -0.69 7.13
N CYS A 18 -4.03 0.10 6.07
CA CYS A 18 -5.01 1.16 6.00
C CYS A 18 -6.30 0.61 5.39
N TYR A 19 -7.13 -0.06 6.20
CA TYR A 19 -8.39 -0.68 5.75
C TYR A 19 -9.35 0.29 5.07
N GLU A 20 -9.42 1.53 5.54
CA GLU A 20 -10.23 2.58 4.92
C GLU A 20 -9.80 2.84 3.47
N ASN A 21 -8.50 2.85 3.20
CA ASN A 21 -7.94 3.10 1.88
C ASN A 21 -8.06 1.88 0.96
N LEU A 22 -7.92 0.67 1.51
CA LEU A 22 -8.25 -0.55 0.77
C LEU A 22 -9.71 -0.51 0.30
N MET A 23 -10.65 -0.19 1.20
CA MET A 23 -12.06 -0.09 0.86
C MET A 23 -12.35 1.02 -0.16
N LYS A 24 -11.71 2.19 -0.04
CA LYS A 24 -11.81 3.28 -1.03
C LYS A 24 -11.31 2.87 -2.42
N ALA A 25 -10.31 1.99 -2.48
CA ALA A 25 -9.77 1.44 -3.72
C ALA A 25 -10.55 0.21 -4.24
N GLY A 26 -11.58 -0.26 -3.52
CA GLY A 26 -12.29 -1.50 -3.86
C GLY A 26 -11.46 -2.77 -3.65
N LEU A 27 -10.40 -2.67 -2.82
CA LEU A 27 -9.45 -3.74 -2.51
C LEU A 27 -9.73 -4.32 -1.13
N ASN A 28 -9.19 -5.51 -0.88
CA ASN A 28 -9.31 -6.19 0.40
C ASN A 28 -7.93 -6.66 0.90
N GLU A 29 -7.89 -7.08 2.17
CA GLU A 29 -6.67 -7.59 2.79
C GLU A 29 -6.06 -8.80 2.05
N PRO A 30 -6.83 -9.82 1.62
CA PRO A 30 -6.29 -10.92 0.81
C PRO A 30 -5.53 -10.45 -0.45
N TRP A 31 -6.11 -9.53 -1.22
CA TRP A 31 -5.48 -8.97 -2.41
C TRP A 31 -4.16 -8.26 -2.07
N LEU A 32 -4.14 -7.47 -0.99
CA LEU A 32 -2.93 -6.78 -0.56
C LEU A 32 -1.84 -7.77 -0.13
N ARG A 33 -2.20 -8.82 0.61
CA ARG A 33 -1.26 -9.87 1.03
C ARG A 33 -0.69 -10.65 -0.15
N GLU A 34 -1.52 -10.94 -1.15
CA GLU A 34 -1.08 -11.59 -2.38
C GLU A 34 -0.14 -10.68 -3.19
N THR A 35 -0.46 -9.39 -3.28
CA THR A 35 0.40 -8.41 -3.95
C THR A 35 1.78 -8.31 -3.28
N LEU A 36 1.82 -8.31 -1.95
CA LEU A 36 3.07 -8.29 -1.19
C LEU A 36 3.85 -9.59 -1.31
N SER A 37 3.18 -10.75 -1.36
CA SER A 37 3.85 -12.05 -1.48
C SER A 37 4.53 -12.23 -2.84
N GLN A 38 3.97 -11.65 -3.91
CA GLN A 38 4.60 -11.57 -5.23
C GLN A 38 5.90 -10.76 -5.22
N LEU A 39 6.03 -9.83 -4.26
CA LEU A 39 7.24 -9.04 -4.00
C LEU A 39 8.16 -9.70 -2.95
N GLN A 40 7.86 -10.95 -2.55
CA GLN A 40 8.57 -11.69 -1.50
C GLN A 40 8.50 -11.02 -0.11
N ILE A 41 7.44 -10.24 0.15
CA ILE A 41 7.18 -9.57 1.42
C ILE A 41 6.11 -10.35 2.17
N TYR A 42 6.51 -10.96 3.29
CA TYR A 42 5.63 -11.79 4.12
C TYR A 42 5.32 -11.15 5.48
N ASP A 43 6.20 -10.26 5.93
CA ASP A 43 6.04 -9.53 7.18
C ASP A 43 5.69 -8.06 6.88
N LEU A 44 4.52 -7.63 7.36
CA LEU A 44 4.11 -6.24 7.20
C LEU A 44 5.03 -5.29 7.97
N ARG A 45 5.71 -5.77 9.04
CA ARG A 45 6.63 -4.95 9.84
C ARG A 45 7.83 -4.45 9.02
N ASP A 46 8.16 -5.13 7.94
CA ASP A 46 9.23 -4.74 7.01
C ASP A 46 8.78 -3.66 6.03
N VAL A 47 7.48 -3.33 6.01
CA VAL A 47 6.87 -2.33 5.12
C VAL A 47 6.69 -1.00 5.84
N ARG A 48 7.46 0.00 5.42
CA ARG A 48 7.27 1.38 5.86
C ARG A 48 6.05 2.01 5.20
N PHE A 49 5.92 1.85 3.89
CA PHE A 49 4.75 2.25 3.12
C PHE A 49 4.45 1.26 2.00
N ALA A 50 3.17 0.98 1.75
CA ALA A 50 2.72 0.44 0.48
C ALA A 50 1.76 1.45 -0.15
N LEU A 51 2.03 1.88 -1.37
CA LEU A 51 1.32 2.96 -2.05
C LEU A 51 0.67 2.43 -3.33
N LEU A 52 -0.64 2.63 -3.48
CA LEU A 52 -1.37 2.34 -4.71
C LEU A 52 -1.33 3.57 -5.62
N ASP A 53 -0.83 3.44 -6.85
CA ASP A 53 -0.86 4.51 -7.84
C ASP A 53 -2.17 4.53 -8.67
N GLU A 54 -2.35 5.55 -9.51
CA GLU A 54 -3.53 5.69 -10.38
C GLU A 54 -3.64 4.60 -11.47
N SER A 55 -2.54 3.91 -11.78
CA SER A 55 -2.53 2.79 -12.73
C SER A 55 -2.92 1.45 -12.10
N GLY A 56 -3.10 1.42 -10.77
CA GLY A 56 -3.34 0.21 -10.01
C GLY A 56 -2.07 -0.51 -9.56
N GLY A 57 -0.89 0.07 -9.77
CA GLY A 57 0.40 -0.45 -9.33
C GLY A 57 0.62 -0.22 -7.83
N VAL A 58 1.22 -1.22 -7.16
CA VAL A 58 1.60 -1.12 -5.74
C VAL A 58 3.11 -0.94 -5.64
N HIS A 59 3.52 0.19 -5.07
CA HIS A 59 4.91 0.50 -4.77
C HIS A 59 5.17 0.33 -3.28
N VAL A 60 6.17 -0.48 -2.94
CA VAL A 60 6.50 -0.77 -1.55
C VAL A 60 7.82 -0.10 -1.15
N LEU A 61 7.78 0.63 -0.05
CA LEU A 61 8.94 1.22 0.60
C LEU A 61 9.26 0.42 1.86
N TYR A 62 10.49 -0.07 1.91
CA TYR A 62 11.02 -0.87 3.01
C TYR A 62 11.47 0.02 4.18
N ALA A 63 11.50 -0.57 5.38
CA ALA A 63 12.07 0.03 6.58
C ALA A 63 13.60 -0.15 6.63
#